data_AF-A0A1H7N1J0-F1
#
_entry.id   AF-A0A1H7N1J0-F1
#
_cell.length_a   1.000
_cell.length_b   1.000
_cell.length_c   1.000
_cell.angle_alpha   90.00
_cell.angle_beta   90.00
_cell.angle_gamma   90.00
#
_symmetry.space_group_name_H-M   'P 1'
#
loop_
_entity.id
_entity.type
_entity.pdbx_description
1 polymer ?
#
loop_
_entity_poly.entity_id
_entity_poly.type
_entity_poly.pdbx_seq_one_letter_code
_entity_poly.pdbx_strand_id
1 'polypeptide(L)'
;MPKNRDYTGLERTPSSMAWLIGQRAKLRGQLDRYRAQEAALPEKIRTLEYELASLDAVIPLHAVKVDASAIVGRRPNRPRTAPHGELKRSLVRSLKAAKGQPVTTIELVLQFVRQNNIDLAKVKQADIMDSARKCLSPMADRGLVRRCHPAETTQHGSWAWAEEDQTP
;
A
#
# COMPACT_ATOMS: atom_id res chain seq x y z
N MET A 1 36.44 12.07 2.16
CA MET A 1 35.24 12.68 2.77
C MET A 1 35.51 12.89 4.25
N PRO A 2 35.39 14.12 4.77
CA PRO A 2 35.67 14.41 6.19
C PRO A 2 34.68 13.63 7.07
N LYS A 3 35.20 12.75 7.93
CA LYS A 3 34.39 11.80 8.72
C LYS A 3 33.61 12.47 9.87
N ASN A 4 33.95 13.71 10.24
CA ASN A 4 33.19 14.53 11.17
C ASN A 4 33.16 15.96 10.63
N ARG A 5 31.97 16.51 10.38
CA ARG A 5 31.82 17.97 10.29
C ARG A 5 31.83 18.45 11.73
N ASP A 6 32.93 19.04 12.16
CA ASP A 6 33.02 19.65 13.47
C ASP A 6 32.17 20.93 13.46
N TYR A 7 30.96 20.85 14.01
CA TYR A 7 30.01 21.96 14.06
C TYR A 7 30.21 22.84 15.30
N THR A 8 31.08 22.43 16.22
CA THR A 8 31.22 23.03 17.55
C THR A 8 32.61 23.60 17.83
N GLY A 9 33.63 23.19 17.07
CA GLY A 9 35.02 23.63 17.28
C GLY A 9 35.57 23.18 18.63
N LEU A 10 35.02 22.10 19.19
CA LEU A 10 35.42 21.51 20.46
C LEU A 10 36.22 20.24 20.17
N GLU A 11 37.26 19.96 20.96
CA GLU A 11 38.02 18.69 20.86
C GLU A 11 37.10 17.46 20.97
N ARG A 12 35.99 17.58 21.70
CA ARG A 12 34.94 16.55 21.78
C ARG A 12 33.57 17.18 21.98
N THR A 13 32.67 16.99 21.01
CA THR A 13 31.26 17.37 21.14
C THR A 13 30.57 16.50 22.21
N PRO A 14 29.89 17.09 23.21
CA PRO A 14 29.09 16.33 24.17
C PRO A 14 28.02 15.48 23.47
N SER A 15 27.72 14.30 24.00
CA SER A 15 26.79 13.34 23.37
C SER A 15 25.39 13.92 23.13
N SER A 16 24.88 14.74 24.07
CA SER A 16 23.62 15.46 23.93
C SER A 16 23.63 16.46 22.76
N MET A 17 24.74 17.18 22.57
CA MET A 17 24.90 18.14 21.49
C MET A 17 25.06 17.44 20.14
N ALA A 18 25.81 16.33 20.08
CA ALA A 18 25.92 15.50 18.88
C ALA A 18 24.55 14.95 18.44
N TRP A 19 23.72 14.52 19.40
CA TRP A 19 22.35 14.09 19.14
C TRP A 19 21.48 15.23 18.58
N LEU A 20 21.53 16.42 19.19
CA LEU A 20 20.78 17.59 18.72
C LEU A 20 21.19 18.01 17.29
N ILE A 21 22.48 18.01 16.99
CA ILE A 21 23.01 18.28 15.65
C ILE A 21 22.46 17.27 14.64
N GLY A 22 22.50 15.97 14.98
CA GLY A 22 21.94 14.90 14.16
C GLY A 22 20.45 15.08 13.90
N GLN A 23 19.68 15.39 14.94
CA GLN A 23 18.24 15.61 14.83
C GLN A 23 17.90 16.84 13.97
N ARG A 24 18.63 17.96 14.15
CA ARG A 24 18.48 19.16 13.31
C ARG A 24 18.80 18.87 11.85
N ALA A 25 19.88 18.15 11.57
CA ALA A 25 20.27 17.78 10.20
C ALA A 25 19.20 16.91 9.53
N LYS A 26 18.63 15.94 10.26
CA LYS A 26 17.52 15.10 9.79
C LYS A 26 16.28 15.94 9.43
N LEU A 27 15.84 16.81 10.34
CA LEU A 27 14.69 17.68 10.11
C LEU A 27 14.93 18.65 8.95
N ARG A 28 16.14 19.21 8.85
CA ARG A 28 16.51 20.08 7.74
C ARG A 28 16.48 19.36 6.40
N GLY A 29 17.03 18.16 6.32
CA GLY A 29 16.95 17.33 5.11
C GLY A 29 15.51 16.98 4.72
N GLN A 30 14.63 16.76 5.71
CA GLN A 30 13.18 16.58 5.45
C GLN A 30 12.55 17.86 4.88
N LEU A 31 12.83 19.03 5.47
CA LEU A 31 12.34 20.31 4.98
C LEU A 31 12.82 20.61 3.56
N ASP A 32 14.11 20.42 3.28
CA ASP A 32 14.68 20.67 1.96
C ASP A 32 14.04 19.74 0.91
N ARG A 33 13.75 18.47 1.25
CA ARG A 33 13.00 17.55 0.39
C ARG A 33 11.59 18.06 0.10
N TYR A 34 10.83 18.49 1.10
CA TYR A 34 9.47 18.98 0.91
C TYR A 34 9.44 20.29 0.11
N ARG A 35 10.39 21.20 0.35
CA ARG A 35 10.55 22.43 -0.43
C ARG A 35 10.89 22.15 -1.90
N ALA A 36 11.75 21.17 -2.16
CA ALA A 36 12.05 20.76 -3.53
C ALA A 36 10.81 20.16 -4.24
N GLN A 37 9.99 19.40 -3.51
CA GLN A 37 8.71 18.91 -4.03
C GLN A 37 7.76 20.06 -4.34
N GLU A 38 7.61 21.01 -3.42
CA GLU A 38 6.77 22.21 -3.58
C GLU A 38 7.22 23.05 -4.78
N ALA A 39 8.53 23.30 -4.93
CA ALA A 39 9.09 24.04 -6.06
C ALA A 39 8.82 23.37 -7.42
N ALA A 40 8.70 22.04 -7.45
CA ALA A 40 8.37 21.27 -8.66
C ALA A 40 6.86 21.16 -8.94
N LEU A 41 5.98 21.53 -7.99
CA LEU A 41 4.53 21.44 -8.17
C LEU A 41 4.00 22.42 -9.24
N PRO A 42 4.41 23.70 -9.30
CA PRO A 42 3.89 24.65 -10.29
C PRO A 42 4.10 24.18 -11.74
N GLU A 43 5.28 23.63 -12.03
CA GLU A 43 5.58 23.11 -13.37
C GLU A 43 4.69 21.91 -13.70
N LYS A 44 4.50 20.99 -12.75
CA LYS A 44 3.59 19.83 -12.93
C LYS A 44 2.14 20.25 -13.13
N ILE A 45 1.67 21.23 -12.35
CA ILE A 45 0.32 21.79 -12.50
C ILE A 45 0.16 22.36 -13.91
N ARG A 46 1.12 23.18 -14.36
CA ARG A 46 1.11 23.76 -15.70
C ARG A 46 1.09 22.70 -16.81
N THR A 47 1.88 21.64 -16.67
CA THR A 47 1.87 20.53 -17.64
C THR A 47 0.51 19.83 -17.68
N LEU A 48 -0.09 19.53 -16.52
CA LEU A 48 -1.41 18.90 -16.44
C LEU A 48 -2.52 19.81 -16.97
N GLU A 49 -2.46 21.12 -16.72
CA GLU A 49 -3.38 22.10 -17.29
C GLU A 49 -3.29 22.15 -18.81
N TYR A 50 -2.07 22.12 -19.37
CA TYR A 50 -1.86 22.06 -20.81
C TYR A 50 -2.39 20.76 -21.44
N GLU A 51 -2.12 19.61 -20.80
CA GLU A 51 -2.68 18.32 -21.21
C GLU A 51 -4.21 18.31 -21.16
N LEU A 52 -4.80 18.87 -20.10
CA LEU A 52 -6.24 18.97 -19.94
C LEU A 52 -6.86 19.85 -21.03
N ALA A 53 -6.30 21.04 -21.29
CA ALA A 53 -6.76 21.94 -22.34
C ALA A 53 -6.67 21.31 -23.74
N SER A 54 -5.63 20.50 -23.99
CA SER A 54 -5.49 19.73 -25.22
C SER A 54 -6.62 18.71 -25.39
N LEU A 55 -6.96 17.98 -24.31
CA LEU A 55 -8.08 17.03 -24.33
C LEU A 55 -9.42 17.74 -24.54
N ASP A 56 -9.64 18.88 -23.87
CA ASP A 56 -10.86 19.68 -24.01
C ASP A 56 -11.07 20.19 -25.44
N ALA A 57 -9.99 20.47 -26.18
CA ALA A 57 -10.06 20.84 -27.59
C ALA A 57 -10.43 19.65 -28.51
N VAL A 58 -10.06 18.42 -28.14
CA VAL A 58 -10.26 17.21 -28.96
C VAL A 58 -11.61 16.54 -28.70
N ILE A 59 -12.12 16.54 -27.47
CA ILE A 59 -13.38 15.87 -27.09
C ILE A 59 -14.57 16.29 -27.99
N PRO A 60 -14.78 17.58 -28.31
CA PRO A 60 -15.89 18.01 -29.16
C PRO A 60 -15.82 17.51 -30.61
N LEU A 61 -14.63 17.10 -31.08
CA LEU A 61 -14.43 16.58 -32.44
C LEU A 61 -14.94 15.15 -32.59
N HIS A 62 -15.26 14.47 -31.49
CA HIS A 62 -15.77 13.11 -31.51
C HIS A 62 -17.25 13.08 -31.94
N ALA A 63 -17.66 12.01 -32.63
CA ALA A 63 -19.04 11.87 -33.14
C ALA A 63 -20.10 11.87 -32.02
N VAL A 64 -19.71 11.45 -30.81
CA VAL A 64 -20.55 11.51 -29.61
C VAL A 64 -20.29 12.84 -28.91
N LYS A 65 -21.29 13.73 -28.91
CA LYS A 65 -21.21 15.03 -28.26
C LYS A 65 -21.21 14.86 -26.74
N VAL A 66 -20.05 15.06 -26.12
CA VAL A 66 -19.89 15.11 -24.66
C VAL A 66 -19.47 16.52 -24.28
N ASP A 67 -20.14 17.11 -23.29
CA ASP A 67 -19.70 18.35 -22.69
C ASP A 67 -18.51 18.08 -21.76
N ALA A 68 -17.32 18.56 -22.16
CA ALA A 68 -16.09 18.38 -21.40
C ALA A 68 -16.16 19.04 -20.02
N SER A 69 -16.89 20.16 -19.89
CA SER A 69 -17.02 20.90 -18.63
C SER A 69 -17.79 20.14 -17.55
N ALA A 70 -18.62 19.18 -17.95
CA ALA A 70 -19.38 18.30 -17.05
C ALA A 70 -18.53 17.14 -16.48
N ILE A 71 -17.31 16.92 -16.97
CA ILE A 71 -16.44 15.81 -16.54
C ILE A 71 -15.74 16.16 -15.24
N VAL A 72 -16.19 15.59 -14.12
CA VAL A 72 -15.60 15.82 -12.80
C VAL A 72 -14.28 15.05 -12.65
N GLY A 73 -13.26 15.72 -12.11
CA GLY A 73 -11.96 15.12 -11.79
C GLY A 73 -12.09 13.95 -10.81
N ARG A 74 -11.51 12.80 -11.16
CA ARG A 74 -11.45 11.61 -10.31
C ARG A 74 -10.06 11.46 -9.71
N ARG A 75 -10.00 10.98 -8.47
CA ARG A 75 -8.71 10.61 -7.88
C ARG A 75 -8.11 9.44 -8.68
N PRO A 76 -6.82 9.50 -9.03
CA PRO A 76 -6.17 8.38 -9.69
C PRO A 76 -6.27 7.15 -8.79
N ASN A 77 -6.58 6.01 -9.38
CA ASN A 77 -6.59 4.74 -8.64
C ASN A 77 -5.19 4.52 -8.05
N ARG A 78 -5.14 4.21 -6.75
CA ARG A 78 -3.88 3.80 -6.14
C ARG A 78 -3.35 2.58 -6.90
N PRO A 79 -2.03 2.52 -7.17
CA PRO A 79 -1.44 1.35 -7.80
C PRO A 79 -1.83 0.13 -6.98
N ARG A 80 -2.40 -0.89 -7.66
CA ARG A 80 -2.80 -2.12 -6.99
C ARG A 80 -1.54 -2.82 -6.51
N THR A 81 -1.55 -3.27 -5.25
CA THR A 81 -0.47 -4.10 -4.70
C THR A 81 -0.25 -5.37 -5.50
N ALA A 82 -1.29 -5.90 -6.14
CA ALA A 82 -1.22 -7.07 -6.98
C ALA A 82 -2.27 -7.05 -8.11
N PRO A 83 -2.03 -7.81 -9.19
CA PRO A 83 -3.00 -8.13 -10.23
C PRO A 83 -4.38 -8.55 -9.68
N HIS A 84 -5.41 -8.27 -10.48
CA HIS A 84 -6.79 -8.54 -10.08
C HIS A 84 -6.98 -10.01 -9.71
N GLY A 85 -7.41 -10.27 -8.47
CA GLY A 85 -7.80 -11.59 -8.00
C GLY A 85 -6.65 -12.53 -7.66
N GLU A 86 -5.39 -12.10 -7.83
CA GLU A 86 -4.22 -12.91 -7.50
C GLU A 86 -4.11 -13.18 -6.00
N LEU A 87 -4.39 -12.17 -5.17
CA LEU A 87 -4.49 -12.33 -3.72
C LEU A 87 -5.50 -13.43 -3.36
N LYS A 88 -6.71 -13.35 -3.92
CA LYS A 88 -7.77 -14.34 -3.68
C LYS A 88 -7.31 -15.76 -4.05
N ARG A 89 -6.69 -15.93 -5.23
CA ARG A 89 -6.20 -17.23 -5.70
C ARG A 89 -5.08 -17.78 -4.82
N SER A 90 -4.14 -16.93 -4.41
CA SER A 90 -3.04 -17.32 -3.52
C SER A 90 -3.55 -17.72 -2.14
N LEU A 91 -4.46 -16.94 -1.54
CA LEU A 91 -5.09 -17.28 -0.26
C LEU A 91 -5.80 -18.63 -0.30
N VAL A 92 -6.60 -18.89 -1.35
CA VAL A 92 -7.29 -20.18 -1.51
C VAL A 92 -6.30 -21.32 -1.70
N ARG A 93 -5.25 -21.12 -2.51
CA ARG A 93 -4.20 -22.13 -2.71
C ARG A 93 -3.50 -22.48 -1.40
N SER A 94 -3.16 -21.47 -0.60
CA SER A 94 -2.53 -21.64 0.71
C SER A 94 -3.43 -22.37 1.71
N LEU A 95 -4.72 -21.99 1.79
CA LEU A 95 -5.69 -22.66 2.66
C LEU A 95 -5.94 -24.11 2.25
N LYS A 96 -6.03 -24.41 0.95
CA LYS A 96 -6.16 -25.78 0.45
C LYS A 96 -4.90 -26.62 0.72
N ALA A 97 -3.71 -26.01 0.60
CA ALA A 97 -2.45 -26.70 0.90
C ALA A 97 -2.31 -27.06 2.40
N ALA A 98 -2.95 -26.29 3.29
CA ALA A 98 -2.96 -26.52 4.72
C ALA A 98 -3.87 -27.68 5.18
N LYS A 99 -4.69 -28.28 4.29
CA LYS A 99 -5.53 -29.46 4.57
C LYS A 99 -6.32 -29.35 5.88
N GLY A 100 -7.12 -28.30 6.00
CA GLY A 100 -7.98 -28.06 7.17
C GLY A 100 -7.27 -27.52 8.43
N GLN A 101 -5.94 -27.42 8.43
CA GLN A 101 -5.22 -26.79 9.55
C GLN A 101 -5.49 -25.28 9.60
N PRO A 102 -5.65 -24.69 10.80
CA PRO A 102 -5.83 -23.26 10.95
C PRO A 102 -4.54 -22.52 10.60
N VAL A 103 -4.62 -21.63 9.61
CA VAL A 103 -3.52 -20.76 9.19
C VAL A 103 -3.84 -19.32 9.57
N THR A 104 -2.84 -18.61 10.11
CA THR A 104 -3.03 -17.21 10.50
C THR A 104 -3.07 -16.29 9.28
N THR A 105 -3.77 -15.17 9.42
CA THR A 105 -3.81 -14.13 8.36
C THR A 105 -2.41 -13.63 8.00
N ILE A 106 -1.49 -13.57 8.98
CA ILE A 106 -0.10 -13.15 8.76
C ILE A 106 0.63 -14.15 7.85
N GLU A 107 0.54 -15.45 8.15
CA GLU A 107 1.21 -16.49 7.36
C GLU A 107 0.71 -16.49 5.90
N LEU A 108 -0.61 -16.36 5.71
CA LEU A 108 -1.20 -16.25 4.38
C LEU A 108 -0.66 -15.04 3.61
N VAL A 109 -0.57 -13.88 4.26
CA VAL A 109 -0.03 -12.65 3.66
C VAL A 109 1.47 -12.78 3.37
N LEU A 110 2.26 -13.34 4.28
CA LEU A 110 3.70 -13.56 4.08
C LEU A 110 3.96 -14.53 2.92
N GLN A 111 3.18 -15.60 2.82
CA GLN A 111 3.29 -16.53 1.71
C GLN A 111 2.94 -15.87 0.38
N PHE A 112 1.88 -15.05 0.36
CA PHE A 112 1.49 -14.26 -0.81
C PHE A 112 2.59 -13.28 -1.24
N VAL A 113 3.16 -12.54 -0.29
CA VAL A 113 4.26 -11.60 -0.54
C VAL A 113 5.48 -12.30 -1.11
N ARG A 114 5.85 -13.45 -0.55
CA ARG A 114 6.97 -14.28 -1.04
C ARG A 114 6.72 -14.81 -2.45
N GLN A 115 5.51 -15.30 -2.74
CA GLN A 115 5.16 -15.85 -4.06
C GLN A 115 5.16 -14.80 -5.17
N ASN A 116 4.80 -13.56 -4.85
CA ASN A 116 4.65 -12.47 -5.83
C ASN A 116 5.83 -11.49 -5.81
N ASN A 117 6.88 -11.79 -5.03
CA ASN A 117 8.06 -10.93 -4.85
C ASN A 117 7.70 -9.46 -4.55
N ILE A 118 6.70 -9.24 -3.68
CA ILE A 118 6.19 -7.91 -3.36
C ILE A 118 7.16 -7.21 -2.41
N ASP A 119 7.59 -6.01 -2.79
CA ASP A 119 8.44 -5.16 -1.96
C ASP A 119 7.63 -4.53 -0.81
N LEU A 120 7.79 -5.09 0.40
CA LEU A 120 7.18 -4.60 1.63
C LEU A 120 7.65 -3.20 2.03
N ALA A 121 8.76 -2.68 1.49
CA ALA A 121 9.18 -1.30 1.75
C ALA A 121 8.29 -0.28 1.04
N LYS A 122 7.65 -0.69 -0.07
CA LYS A 122 6.78 0.18 -0.89
C LYS A 122 5.31 0.06 -0.52
N VAL A 123 4.90 -1.07 0.04
CA VAL A 123 3.49 -1.35 0.37
C VAL A 123 3.34 -1.56 1.86
N LYS A 124 2.39 -0.84 2.49
CA LYS A 124 2.11 -1.03 3.91
C LYS A 124 1.53 -2.43 4.14
N GLN A 125 2.16 -3.20 5.02
CA GLN A 125 1.68 -4.52 5.42
C GLN A 125 0.21 -4.51 5.86
N ALA A 126 -0.23 -3.44 6.54
CA ALA A 126 -1.62 -3.25 6.96
C ALA A 126 -2.61 -3.26 5.79
N ASP A 127 -2.26 -2.64 4.65
CA ASP A 127 -3.14 -2.59 3.48
C ASP A 127 -3.34 -3.97 2.85
N ILE A 128 -2.29 -4.81 2.88
CA ILE A 128 -2.33 -6.20 2.38
C ILE A 128 -3.15 -7.07 3.33
N MET A 129 -2.95 -6.92 4.64
CA MET A 129 -3.73 -7.63 5.64
C MET A 129 -5.22 -7.29 5.55
N ASP A 130 -5.56 -6.02 5.42
CA ASP A 130 -6.96 -5.59 5.25
C ASP A 130 -7.56 -6.12 3.95
N SER A 131 -6.78 -6.15 2.87
CA SER A 131 -7.22 -6.76 1.61
C SER A 131 -7.48 -8.26 1.77
N ALA A 132 -6.61 -8.98 2.48
CA ALA A 132 -6.79 -10.40 2.76
C ALA A 132 -8.05 -10.64 3.61
N ARG A 133 -8.28 -9.85 4.66
CA ARG A 133 -9.50 -9.91 5.49
C ARG A 133 -10.76 -9.66 4.68
N LYS A 134 -10.77 -8.62 3.84
CA LYS A 134 -11.89 -8.32 2.93
C LYS A 134 -12.16 -9.44 1.93
N CYS A 135 -11.16 -10.22 1.56
CA CYS A 135 -11.33 -11.41 0.74
C CYS A 135 -11.85 -12.62 1.55
N LEU A 136 -11.36 -12.84 2.77
CA LEU A 136 -11.69 -14.00 3.60
C LEU A 136 -13.06 -13.89 4.28
N SER A 137 -13.48 -12.69 4.68
CA SER A 137 -14.78 -12.51 5.35
C SER A 137 -15.94 -13.02 4.50
N PRO A 138 -16.12 -12.60 3.23
CA PRO A 138 -17.20 -13.10 2.39
C PRO A 138 -17.06 -14.59 2.02
N MET A 139 -15.86 -15.17 2.11
CA MET A 139 -15.67 -16.61 1.90
C MET A 139 -16.16 -17.41 3.11
N ALA A 140 -15.91 -16.91 4.31
CA ALA A 140 -16.42 -17.51 5.53
C ALA A 140 -17.93 -17.40 5.63
N ASP A 141 -18.49 -16.25 5.23
CA ASP A 141 -19.95 -16.04 5.22
C ASP A 141 -20.65 -16.99 4.23
N ARG A 142 -19.93 -17.48 3.21
CA ARG A 142 -20.40 -18.48 2.24
C ARG A 142 -20.08 -19.94 2.65
N GLY A 143 -19.45 -20.16 3.80
CA GLY A 143 -19.07 -21.49 4.26
C GLY A 143 -17.86 -22.12 3.56
N LEU A 144 -17.12 -21.39 2.71
CA LEU A 144 -15.92 -21.92 2.03
C LEU A 144 -14.69 -22.00 2.95
N VAL A 145 -14.68 -21.17 4.00
CA VAL A 145 -13.56 -21.04 4.95
C VAL A 145 -14.14 -20.96 6.35
N ARG A 146 -13.57 -21.71 7.30
CA ARG A 146 -13.97 -21.66 8.71
C ARG A 146 -13.13 -20.62 9.45
N ARG A 147 -13.80 -19.76 10.23
CA ARG A 147 -13.14 -18.88 11.21
C ARG A 147 -12.79 -19.70 12.45
N CYS A 148 -11.51 -19.77 12.78
CA CYS A 148 -11.01 -20.48 13.97
C CYS A 148 -10.59 -19.51 15.10
N HIS A 149 -11.19 -18.31 15.14
CA HIS A 149 -10.88 -17.28 16.13
C HIS A 149 -12.16 -16.56 16.59
N PRO A 150 -12.18 -15.97 17.80
CA PRO A 150 -13.28 -15.15 18.27
C PRO A 150 -13.51 -13.95 17.34
N ALA A 151 -14.77 -13.56 17.13
CA ALA A 151 -15.13 -12.43 16.27
C ALA A 151 -14.52 -11.08 16.73
N GLU A 152 -14.17 -10.99 18.01
CA GLU A 152 -13.60 -9.78 18.64
C GLU A 152 -12.10 -9.59 18.33
N THR A 153 -11.39 -10.66 17.95
CA THR A 153 -9.94 -10.61 17.71
C THR A 153 -9.63 -10.05 16.32
N THR A 154 -9.49 -8.73 16.23
CA THR A 154 -9.34 -8.00 14.96
C THR A 154 -7.96 -8.12 14.31
N GLN A 155 -6.89 -8.44 15.06
CA GLN A 155 -5.53 -8.31 14.51
C GLN A 155 -5.02 -9.57 13.79
N HIS A 156 -5.22 -10.77 14.36
CA HIS A 156 -4.63 -12.01 13.85
C HIS A 156 -5.66 -13.14 13.81
N GLY A 157 -6.58 -13.07 12.85
CA GLY A 157 -7.55 -14.13 12.63
C GLY A 157 -6.89 -15.39 12.07
N SER A 158 -7.25 -16.54 12.63
CA SER A 158 -6.92 -17.88 12.10
C SER A 158 -8.06 -18.42 11.24
N TRP A 159 -7.72 -18.99 10.09
CA TRP A 159 -8.66 -19.45 9.07
C TRP A 159 -8.30 -20.86 8.63
N ALA A 160 -9.29 -21.72 8.44
CA ALA A 160 -9.10 -23.06 7.89
C ALA A 160 -9.98 -23.23 6.65
N TRP A 161 -9.52 -24.01 5.67
CA TRP A 161 -10.40 -24.41 4.58
C TRP A 161 -11.56 -25.25 5.13
N ALA A 162 -12.80 -24.94 4.75
CA ALA A 162 -13.90 -25.83 5.01
C ALA A 162 -13.76 -26.97 4.01
N GLU A 163 -13.23 -28.11 4.46
CA GLU A 163 -13.36 -29.34 3.68
C GLU A 163 -14.86 -29.55 3.48
N GLU A 164 -15.28 -29.78 2.23
CA GLU A 164 -16.62 -30.25 1.94
C GLU A 164 -16.74 -31.59 2.65
N ASP A 165 -17.18 -31.57 3.92
CA ASP A 165 -17.72 -32.74 4.55
C ASP A 165 -18.86 -33.17 3.64
N GLN A 166 -18.60 -34.30 2.98
CA GLN A 166 -19.53 -35.08 2.18
C GLN A 166 -20.88 -35.06 2.90
N THR A 167 -21.83 -34.36 2.30
CA THR A 167 -23.23 -34.47 2.71
C THR A 167 -23.62 -35.92 2.41
N PRO A 168 -23.98 -36.74 3.42
CA PRO A 168 -24.49 -38.08 3.17
C PRO A 168 -25.81 -38.05 2.40
#